data_AF-A0A6P2CV37-F1
#
_entry.id   AF-A0A6P2CV37-F1
#
_cell.length_a   1.000
_cell.length_b   1.000
_cell.length_c   1.000
_cell.angle_alpha   90.00
_cell.angle_beta   90.00
_cell.angle_gamma   90.00
#
_symmetry.space_group_name_H-M   'P 1'
#
loop_
_entity.id
_entity.type
_entity.pdbx_description
1 polymer ?
#
loop_
_entity_poly.entity_id
_entity_poly.type
_entity_poly.pdbx_seq_one_letter_code
_entity_poly.pdbx_strand_id
1 'polypeptide(L)'
;MKMPIRRDPILREGFTEFYPYCYMLMGADTAIEAAQLFESTPGARGRNFHYATAVLFSAFAVEAVVNHIGLDKIANWAVDDNGRKLGGWRKKLDAVAALNGHTPDFSTAPFKTIDEAFKFRDKMAHGKTWVAEQCFLDTGAGQEHILPDWLQPFLNETRATEVIADARNVVQTLLVWSGYAALDLHRMGSGEYYENTKPNAGPRAPVWKIKNS
;
A
#
# COMPACT_ATOMS: atom_id res chain seq x y z
N MET A 1 35.50 -10.85 38.47
CA MET A 1 35.03 -10.88 37.07
C MET A 1 33.95 -11.95 36.95
N LYS A 2 32.66 -11.57 36.88
CA LYS A 2 31.55 -12.56 36.75
C LYS A 2 31.47 -12.99 35.28
N MET A 3 31.60 -14.30 35.01
CA MET A 3 31.37 -14.84 33.67
C MET A 3 29.90 -14.60 33.26
N PRO A 4 29.63 -14.22 32.01
CA PRO A 4 28.26 -14.09 31.52
C PRO A 4 27.60 -15.47 31.53
N ILE A 5 26.38 -15.54 32.07
CA ILE A 5 25.54 -16.74 32.02
C ILE A 5 25.20 -16.97 30.55
N ARG A 6 25.81 -18.00 29.95
CA ARG A 6 25.45 -18.48 28.62
C ARG A 6 24.08 -19.15 28.75
N ARG A 7 23.03 -18.49 28.27
CA ARG A 7 21.71 -19.14 28.15
C ARG A 7 21.73 -19.99 26.89
N ASP A 8 21.35 -21.25 27.03
CA ASP A 8 21.13 -22.12 25.88
C ASP A 8 20.04 -21.52 24.99
N PRO A 9 20.19 -21.58 23.65
CA PRO A 9 19.18 -21.06 22.74
C PRO A 9 17.88 -21.84 22.89
N ILE A 10 16.78 -21.12 23.18
CA ILE A 10 15.44 -21.69 23.30
C ILE A 10 14.77 -21.65 21.93
N LEU A 11 14.29 -22.79 21.43
CA LEU A 11 13.49 -22.82 20.21
C LEU A 11 12.08 -22.33 20.51
N ARG A 12 11.60 -21.35 19.74
CA ARG A 12 10.23 -20.87 19.78
C ARG A 12 9.53 -21.12 18.46
N GLU A 13 8.30 -21.63 18.53
CA GLU A 13 7.41 -21.81 17.38
C GLU A 13 6.17 -20.94 17.57
N GLY A 14 5.59 -20.47 16.48
CA GLY A 14 4.52 -19.48 16.54
C GLY A 14 4.05 -19.02 15.18
N PHE A 15 3.20 -18.00 15.19
CA PHE A 15 2.77 -17.32 13.98
C PHE A 15 3.01 -15.81 14.09
N THR A 16 3.10 -15.17 12.93
CA THR A 16 3.14 -13.71 12.80
C THR A 16 2.16 -13.31 11.72
N GLU A 17 1.37 -12.30 12.02
CA GLU A 17 0.55 -11.59 11.05
C GLU A 17 1.26 -10.28 10.73
N PHE A 18 1.24 -9.91 9.46
CA PHE A 18 1.75 -8.63 8.97
C PHE A 18 0.65 -8.00 8.15
N TYR A 19 0.40 -6.71 8.37
CA TYR A 19 -0.62 -5.94 7.66
C TYR A 19 0.06 -5.00 6.67
N PRO A 20 0.17 -5.39 5.38
CA PRO A 20 0.95 -4.61 4.41
C PRO A 20 0.37 -3.21 4.17
N TYR A 21 -0.94 -3.04 4.32
CA TYR A 21 -1.58 -1.73 4.13
C TYR A 21 -1.08 -0.68 5.13
N CYS A 22 -0.78 -1.07 6.38
CA CYS A 22 -0.19 -0.18 7.38
C CYS A 22 1.22 0.25 6.97
N TYR A 23 2.03 -0.70 6.52
CA TYR A 23 3.41 -0.43 6.10
C TYR A 23 3.45 0.48 4.87
N MET A 24 2.56 0.26 3.90
CA MET A 24 2.46 1.09 2.71
C MET A 24 2.03 2.52 3.04
N LEU A 25 1.08 2.72 3.96
CA LEU A 25 0.71 4.07 4.41
C LEU A 25 1.87 4.78 5.11
N MET A 26 2.60 4.09 5.99
CA MET A 26 3.82 4.64 6.59
C MET A 26 4.86 5.00 5.52
N GLY A 27 5.04 4.14 4.52
CA GLY A 27 5.93 4.43 3.40
C GLY A 27 5.50 5.67 2.61
N ALA A 28 4.19 5.90 2.47
CA ALA A 28 3.67 7.08 1.80
C ALA A 28 3.96 8.36 2.60
N ASP A 29 3.81 8.32 3.93
CA ASP A 29 4.21 9.43 4.81
C ASP A 29 5.71 9.71 4.72
N THR A 30 6.54 8.67 4.84
CA THR A 30 8.00 8.79 4.70
C THR A 30 8.40 9.36 3.33
N ALA A 31 7.67 9.05 2.27
CA ALA A 31 7.92 9.64 0.96
C ALA A 31 7.64 11.16 0.96
N ILE A 32 6.55 11.63 1.58
CA ILE A 32 6.28 13.07 1.71
C ILE A 32 7.36 13.78 2.52
N GLU A 33 7.73 13.22 3.67
CA GLU A 33 8.79 13.78 4.53
C GLU A 33 10.12 13.88 3.77
N ALA A 34 10.47 12.85 2.99
CA ALA A 34 11.63 12.89 2.11
C ALA A 34 11.50 14.00 1.06
N ALA A 35 10.35 14.14 0.40
CA ALA A 35 10.11 15.19 -0.59
C ALA A 35 10.37 16.59 0.00
N GLN A 36 9.82 16.86 1.19
CA GLN A 36 9.99 18.12 1.91
C GLN A 36 11.45 18.39 2.29
N LEU A 37 12.19 17.35 2.71
CA LEU A 37 13.62 17.48 2.98
C LEU A 37 14.41 17.89 1.72
N PHE A 38 14.08 17.29 0.56
CA PHE A 38 14.67 17.68 -0.72
C PHE A 38 14.36 19.14 -1.09
N GLU A 39 13.16 19.65 -0.82
CA GLU A 39 12.83 21.06 -1.08
C GLU A 39 13.66 22.04 -0.26
N SER A 40 13.96 21.68 0.98
CA SER A 40 14.77 22.52 1.88
C SER A 40 16.27 22.52 1.55
N THR A 41 16.72 21.67 0.60
CA THR A 41 18.14 21.50 0.27
C THR A 41 18.46 22.14 -1.09
N PRO A 42 19.27 23.22 -1.14
CA PRO A 42 19.64 23.88 -2.40
C PRO A 42 20.28 22.90 -3.40
N GLY A 43 19.73 22.86 -4.62
CA GLY A 43 20.24 22.00 -5.71
C GLY A 43 19.79 20.54 -5.64
N ALA A 44 19.03 20.13 -4.63
CA ALA A 44 18.54 18.77 -4.51
C ALA A 44 17.40 18.52 -5.52
N ARG A 45 17.50 17.41 -6.25
CA ARG A 45 16.54 17.00 -7.28
C ARG A 45 15.89 15.69 -6.85
N GLY A 46 14.62 15.50 -7.19
CA GLY A 46 13.95 14.21 -7.02
C GLY A 46 12.68 14.20 -6.18
N ARG A 47 12.22 15.34 -5.64
CA ARG A 47 10.95 15.43 -4.90
C ARG A 47 9.76 14.82 -5.66
N ASN A 48 9.75 14.96 -6.99
CA ASN A 48 8.69 14.43 -7.84
C ASN A 48 8.60 12.89 -7.75
N PHE A 49 9.73 12.19 -7.61
CA PHE A 49 9.73 10.73 -7.41
C PHE A 49 9.11 10.35 -6.06
N HIS A 50 9.31 11.18 -5.05
CA HIS A 50 8.72 10.97 -3.73
C HIS A 50 7.21 11.21 -3.73
N TYR A 51 6.71 12.27 -4.38
CA TYR A 51 5.26 12.46 -4.56
C TYR A 51 4.62 11.30 -5.33
N ALA A 52 5.23 10.85 -6.43
CA ALA A 52 4.77 9.67 -7.15
C ALA A 52 4.77 8.41 -6.28
N THR A 53 5.79 8.22 -5.44
CA THR A 53 5.90 7.10 -4.50
C THR A 53 4.80 7.13 -3.46
N ALA A 54 4.51 8.29 -2.87
CA ALA A 54 3.42 8.48 -1.93
C ALA A 54 2.08 8.03 -2.54
N VAL A 55 1.75 8.50 -3.74
CA VAL A 55 0.52 8.13 -4.45
C VAL A 55 0.47 6.63 -4.75
N LEU A 56 1.57 6.02 -5.20
CA LEU A 56 1.63 4.57 -5.46
C LEU A 56 1.39 3.74 -4.21
N PHE A 57 2.06 4.10 -3.11
CA PHE A 57 1.91 3.39 -1.84
C PHE A 57 0.51 3.56 -1.24
N SER A 58 -0.11 4.72 -1.40
CA SER A 58 -1.54 4.91 -1.06
C SER A 58 -2.45 3.96 -1.85
N ALA A 59 -2.26 3.81 -3.16
CA ALA A 59 -3.04 2.87 -3.97
C ALA A 59 -2.81 1.41 -3.54
N PHE A 60 -1.55 1.02 -3.30
CA PHE A 60 -1.23 -0.32 -2.82
C PHE A 60 -1.76 -0.59 -1.41
N ALA A 61 -1.82 0.42 -0.53
CA ALA A 61 -2.42 0.27 0.79
C ALA A 61 -3.90 -0.07 0.71
N VAL A 62 -4.66 0.65 -0.14
CA VAL A 62 -6.09 0.36 -0.36
C VAL A 62 -6.27 -1.04 -0.95
N GLU A 63 -5.47 -1.43 -1.92
CA GLU A 63 -5.54 -2.79 -2.48
C GLU A 63 -5.19 -3.87 -1.45
N ALA A 64 -4.19 -3.61 -0.61
CA ALA A 64 -3.77 -4.54 0.43
C ALA A 64 -4.85 -4.74 1.50
N VAL A 65 -5.56 -3.69 1.93
CA VAL A 65 -6.68 -3.86 2.89
C VAL A 65 -7.86 -4.58 2.25
N VAL A 66 -8.16 -4.28 0.97
CA VAL A 66 -9.22 -4.99 0.23
C VAL A 66 -8.89 -6.48 0.15
N ASN A 67 -7.63 -6.83 -0.14
CA ASN A 67 -7.20 -8.22 -0.15
C ASN A 67 -7.21 -8.86 1.25
N HIS A 68 -6.82 -8.12 2.29
CA HIS A 68 -6.88 -8.60 3.68
C HIS A 68 -8.31 -8.98 4.07
N ILE A 69 -9.26 -8.06 3.86
CA ILE A 69 -10.68 -8.28 4.17
C ILE A 69 -11.25 -9.40 3.30
N GLY A 70 -10.97 -9.38 2.00
CA GLY A 70 -11.47 -10.38 1.07
C GLY A 70 -11.03 -11.79 1.43
N LEU A 71 -9.76 -11.98 1.80
CA LEU A 71 -9.24 -13.28 2.25
C LEU A 71 -9.88 -13.77 3.55
N ASP A 72 -10.21 -12.86 4.47
CA ASP A 72 -10.82 -13.21 5.75
C ASP A 72 -12.33 -13.48 5.65
N LYS A 73 -13.03 -12.72 4.80
CA LYS A 73 -14.51 -12.67 4.81
C LYS A 73 -15.19 -13.27 3.60
N ILE A 74 -14.52 -13.36 2.45
CA ILE A 74 -15.14 -13.79 1.19
C ILE A 74 -14.57 -15.15 0.81
N ALA A 75 -15.45 -16.16 0.81
CA ALA A 75 -15.08 -17.50 0.37
C ALA A 75 -14.55 -17.46 -1.07
N ASN A 76 -13.50 -18.23 -1.34
CA ASN A 76 -12.85 -18.30 -2.65
C ASN A 76 -12.30 -16.97 -3.18
N TRP A 77 -11.86 -16.01 -2.35
CA TRP A 77 -11.32 -14.69 -2.79
C TRP A 77 -10.30 -14.69 -3.96
N ALA A 78 -9.63 -15.80 -4.26
CA ALA A 78 -8.78 -15.91 -5.44
C ALA A 78 -9.56 -15.98 -6.76
N VAL A 79 -10.82 -16.40 -6.73
CA VAL A 79 -11.69 -16.67 -7.89
C VAL A 79 -13.12 -16.14 -7.68
N ASP A 80 -13.76 -15.67 -8.74
CA ASP A 80 -15.18 -15.34 -8.73
C ASP A 80 -16.06 -16.61 -8.69
N ASP A 81 -17.38 -16.42 -8.60
CA ASP A 81 -18.37 -17.51 -8.58
C ASP A 81 -18.30 -18.45 -9.81
N ASN A 82 -17.58 -18.05 -10.86
CA ASN A 82 -17.36 -18.82 -12.09
C ASN A 82 -15.96 -19.46 -12.15
N GLY A 83 -15.19 -19.42 -11.06
CA GLY A 83 -13.84 -19.99 -10.99
C GLY A 83 -12.77 -19.17 -11.74
N ARG A 84 -13.06 -17.92 -12.13
CA ARG A 84 -12.10 -17.04 -12.82
C ARG A 84 -11.40 -16.14 -11.82
N LYS A 85 -10.15 -15.74 -12.06
CA LYS A 85 -9.44 -14.80 -11.16
C LYS A 85 -10.31 -13.57 -10.87
N LEU A 86 -10.52 -13.30 -9.58
CA LEU A 86 -11.21 -12.10 -9.11
C LEU A 86 -10.54 -10.88 -9.77
N GLY A 87 -11.33 -10.07 -10.46
CA GLY A 87 -10.84 -9.11 -11.45
C GLY A 87 -10.01 -7.94 -10.87
N GLY A 88 -9.94 -6.83 -11.62
CA GLY A 88 -9.17 -5.65 -11.20
C GLY A 88 -9.59 -5.07 -9.84
N TRP A 89 -8.74 -4.21 -9.26
CA TRP A 89 -8.90 -3.62 -7.94
C TRP A 89 -10.33 -3.11 -7.65
N ARG A 90 -11.00 -2.51 -8.65
CA ARG A 90 -12.35 -1.95 -8.49
C ARG A 90 -13.40 -3.02 -8.19
N LYS A 91 -13.36 -4.15 -8.89
CA LYS A 91 -14.28 -5.27 -8.63
C LYS A 91 -14.07 -5.86 -7.24
N LYS A 92 -12.82 -5.94 -6.79
CA LYS A 92 -12.49 -6.42 -5.44
C LYS A 92 -13.01 -5.46 -4.37
N LEU A 93 -12.82 -4.15 -4.56
CA LEU A 93 -13.32 -3.13 -3.65
C LEU A 93 -14.86 -3.16 -3.60
N ASP A 94 -15.53 -3.24 -4.75
CA ASP A 94 -16.99 -3.35 -4.83
C ASP A 94 -17.50 -4.61 -4.12
N ALA A 95 -16.80 -5.75 -4.27
CA ALA A 95 -17.17 -6.99 -3.57
C ALA A 95 -17.06 -6.86 -2.04
N VAL A 96 -15.99 -6.23 -1.53
CA VAL A 96 -15.82 -5.96 -0.10
C VAL A 96 -16.89 -4.99 0.42
N ALA A 97 -17.23 -3.95 -0.35
CA ALA A 97 -18.30 -3.02 0.03
C ALA A 97 -19.67 -3.70 0.03
N ALA A 98 -19.97 -4.50 -1.00
CA ALA A 98 -21.24 -5.21 -1.15
C ALA A 98 -21.47 -6.25 -0.05
N LEU A 99 -20.41 -6.91 0.44
CA LEU A 99 -20.49 -7.82 1.60
C LEU A 99 -21.16 -7.15 2.81
N ASN A 100 -20.96 -5.84 2.96
CA ASN A 100 -21.45 -5.06 4.09
C ASN A 100 -22.66 -4.17 3.72
N GLY A 101 -23.28 -4.39 2.56
CA GLY A 101 -24.44 -3.62 2.11
C GLY A 101 -24.14 -2.17 1.68
N HIS A 102 -22.88 -1.87 1.34
CA HIS A 102 -22.45 -0.55 0.91
C HIS A 102 -22.12 -0.49 -0.58
N THR A 103 -22.15 0.72 -1.15
CA THR A 103 -21.75 1.00 -2.53
C THR A 103 -20.85 2.24 -2.53
N PRO A 104 -19.59 2.13 -2.97
CA PRO A 104 -18.67 3.27 -3.02
C PRO A 104 -19.10 4.31 -4.06
N ASP A 105 -19.11 5.59 -3.69
CA ASP A 105 -19.34 6.70 -4.63
C ASP A 105 -18.03 7.24 -5.19
N PHE A 106 -17.70 6.85 -6.43
CA PHE A 106 -16.50 7.29 -7.13
C PHE A 106 -16.62 8.68 -7.78
N SER A 107 -17.73 9.40 -7.59
CA SER A 107 -17.89 10.77 -8.06
C SER A 107 -17.37 11.83 -7.07
N THR A 108 -17.16 11.43 -5.81
CA THR A 108 -16.71 12.30 -4.73
C THR A 108 -15.55 11.70 -3.92
N ALA A 109 -14.82 12.53 -3.20
CA ALA A 109 -13.79 12.05 -2.28
C ALA A 109 -14.44 11.27 -1.11
N PRO A 110 -13.79 10.22 -0.57
CA PRO A 110 -12.40 9.83 -0.86
C PRO A 110 -12.26 8.84 -2.04
N PHE A 111 -13.33 8.18 -2.48
CA PHE A 111 -13.25 7.12 -3.47
C PHE A 111 -12.88 7.62 -4.88
N LYS A 112 -13.29 8.84 -5.27
CA LYS A 112 -12.82 9.48 -6.51
C LYS A 112 -11.30 9.61 -6.54
N THR A 113 -10.71 10.13 -5.46
CA THR A 113 -9.26 10.30 -5.34
C THR A 113 -8.53 8.96 -5.45
N ILE A 114 -9.10 7.90 -4.86
CA ILE A 114 -8.55 6.55 -4.95
C ILE A 114 -8.67 5.96 -6.35
N ASP A 115 -9.78 6.18 -7.07
CA ASP A 115 -9.89 5.79 -8.47
C ASP A 115 -8.83 6.47 -9.35
N GLU A 116 -8.56 7.75 -9.11
CA GLU A 116 -7.50 8.49 -9.77
C GLU A 116 -6.09 7.95 -9.42
N ALA A 117 -5.85 7.62 -8.15
CA ALA A 117 -4.60 7.01 -7.71
C ALA A 117 -4.37 5.61 -8.31
N PHE A 118 -5.42 4.79 -8.44
CA PHE A 118 -5.32 3.50 -9.12
C PHE A 118 -5.05 3.64 -10.61
N LYS A 119 -5.71 4.59 -11.30
CA LYS A 119 -5.40 4.90 -12.71
C LYS A 119 -3.94 5.31 -12.88
N PHE A 120 -3.43 6.14 -11.98
CA PHE A 120 -2.02 6.51 -11.95
C PHE A 120 -1.10 5.30 -11.75
N ARG A 121 -1.40 4.46 -10.75
CA ARG A 121 -0.68 3.22 -10.47
C ARG A 121 -0.66 2.29 -11.67
N ASP A 122 -1.77 2.11 -12.36
CA ASP A 122 -1.86 1.27 -13.55
C ASP A 122 -1.04 1.84 -14.72
N LYS A 123 -1.02 3.17 -14.89
CA LYS A 123 -0.15 3.84 -15.88
C LYS A 123 1.33 3.68 -15.56
N MET A 124 1.71 3.72 -14.30
CA MET A 124 3.09 3.49 -13.86
C MET A 124 3.50 2.02 -14.03
N ALA A 125 2.67 1.08 -13.55
CA ALA A 125 2.96 -0.35 -13.56
C ALA A 125 2.97 -0.95 -14.99
N HIS A 126 2.14 -0.41 -15.88
CA HIS A 126 2.08 -0.81 -17.29
C HIS A 126 2.67 0.24 -18.22
N GLY A 127 3.55 1.10 -17.68
CA GLY A 127 4.15 2.21 -18.40
C GLY A 127 4.81 1.75 -19.69
N LYS A 128 4.39 2.34 -20.80
CA LYS A 128 5.09 2.24 -22.08
C LYS A 128 6.00 3.46 -22.22
N THR A 129 7.11 3.29 -22.93
CA THR A 129 7.96 4.43 -23.29
C THR A 129 7.11 5.50 -23.98
N TRP A 130 7.11 6.69 -23.38
CA TRP A 130 6.42 7.85 -23.92
C TRP A 130 7.42 8.67 -24.75
N VAL A 131 7.03 8.99 -25.97
CA VAL A 131 7.82 9.81 -26.90
C VAL A 131 6.94 11.00 -27.29
N ALA A 132 7.49 12.21 -27.18
CA ALA A 132 6.85 13.42 -27.66
C ALA A 132 7.83 14.22 -28.50
N GLU A 133 7.35 14.74 -29.62
CA GLU A 133 8.08 15.74 -30.40
C GLU A 133 8.03 17.08 -29.66
N GLN A 134 9.19 17.73 -29.55
CA GLN A 134 9.32 18.98 -28.80
C GLN A 134 10.01 20.02 -29.68
N CYS A 135 9.45 21.22 -29.73
CA CYS A 135 10.10 22.41 -30.25
C CYS A 135 10.06 23.46 -29.14
N PHE A 136 11.22 23.94 -28.70
CA PHE A 136 11.32 24.96 -27.67
C PHE A 136 12.36 26.00 -28.07
N LEU A 137 12.14 27.24 -27.61
CA LEU A 137 13.10 28.33 -27.75
C LEU A 137 14.11 28.24 -26.60
N ASP A 138 15.39 28.06 -26.91
CA ASP A 138 16.45 28.09 -25.89
C ASP A 138 16.67 29.54 -25.42
N THR A 139 16.23 29.82 -24.20
CA THR A 139 16.35 31.12 -23.55
C THR A 139 17.52 31.19 -22.57
N GLY A 140 18.32 30.12 -22.45
CA GLY A 140 19.37 30.00 -21.44
C GLY A 140 18.87 29.77 -20.00
N ALA A 141 17.55 29.68 -19.79
CA ALA A 141 16.93 29.43 -18.48
C ALA A 141 16.91 27.94 -18.06
N GLY A 142 17.44 27.05 -18.91
CA GLY A 142 17.33 25.60 -18.76
C GLY A 142 16.02 25.06 -19.36
N GLN A 143 16.04 23.81 -19.82
CA GLN A 143 14.85 23.15 -20.36
C GLN A 143 13.93 22.68 -19.24
N GLU A 144 12.65 23.07 -19.29
CA GLU A 144 11.61 22.33 -18.58
C GLU A 144 11.40 20.97 -19.25
N HIS A 145 11.48 19.89 -18.47
CA HIS A 145 11.16 18.57 -18.98
C HIS A 145 9.65 18.46 -19.16
N ILE A 146 9.20 18.27 -20.42
CA ILE A 146 7.80 17.93 -20.68
C ILE A 146 7.56 16.53 -20.15
N LEU A 147 6.68 16.42 -19.18
CA LEU A 147 6.22 15.15 -18.61
C LEU A 147 4.85 14.81 -19.19
N PRO A 148 4.46 13.52 -19.25
CA PRO A 148 3.14 13.13 -19.71
C PRO A 148 2.03 13.79 -18.89
N ASP A 149 0.94 14.21 -19.53
CA ASP A 149 -0.21 14.88 -18.88
C ASP A 149 -0.84 14.06 -17.76
N TRP A 150 -0.73 12.72 -17.82
CA TRP A 150 -1.25 11.84 -16.78
C TRP A 150 -0.36 11.80 -15.53
N LEU A 151 0.92 12.18 -15.65
CA LEU A 151 1.90 12.16 -14.57
C LEU A 151 1.92 13.50 -13.82
N GLN A 152 1.90 14.62 -14.54
CA GLN A 152 2.05 15.97 -13.96
C GLN A 152 1.13 16.27 -12.78
N PRO A 153 -0.18 15.92 -12.79
CA PRO A 153 -1.09 16.23 -11.69
C PRO A 153 -0.68 15.59 -10.35
N PHE A 154 0.13 14.52 -10.37
CA PHE A 154 0.57 13.78 -9.19
C PHE A 154 1.95 14.19 -8.68
N LEU A 155 2.62 15.15 -9.35
CA LEU A 155 3.98 15.59 -9.00
C LEU A 155 4.00 16.85 -8.13
N ASN A 156 3.11 16.92 -7.14
CA ASN A 156 3.07 18.02 -6.18
C ASN A 156 2.62 17.53 -4.80
N GLU A 157 3.02 18.27 -3.77
CA GLU A 157 2.78 17.94 -2.37
C GLU A 157 1.29 17.93 -2.01
N THR A 158 0.55 18.95 -2.44
CA THR A 158 -0.89 19.06 -2.16
C THR A 158 -1.61 17.81 -2.60
N ARG A 159 -1.39 17.39 -3.85
CA ARG A 159 -2.05 16.22 -4.40
C ARG A 159 -1.63 14.93 -3.71
N ALA A 160 -0.34 14.76 -3.45
CA ALA A 160 0.15 13.56 -2.78
C ALA A 160 -0.38 13.43 -1.34
N THR A 161 -0.49 14.55 -0.63
CA THR A 161 -1.07 14.62 0.72
C THR A 161 -2.56 14.30 0.74
N GLU A 162 -3.33 14.87 -0.22
CA GLU A 162 -4.75 14.53 -0.42
C GLU A 162 -4.94 13.02 -0.63
N VAL A 163 -4.13 12.41 -1.51
CA VAL A 163 -4.22 10.97 -1.80
C VAL A 163 -3.91 10.12 -0.56
N ILE A 164 -2.93 10.50 0.26
CA ILE A 164 -2.63 9.80 1.52
C ILE A 164 -3.82 9.88 2.49
N ALA A 165 -4.37 11.08 2.68
CA ALA A 165 -5.50 11.30 3.58
C ALA A 165 -6.73 10.48 3.13
N ASP A 166 -7.05 10.53 1.84
CA ASP A 166 -8.18 9.78 1.27
C ASP A 166 -7.94 8.28 1.30
N ALA A 167 -6.70 7.80 1.13
CA ALA A 167 -6.36 6.39 1.29
C ALA A 167 -6.57 5.91 2.72
N ARG A 168 -6.14 6.69 3.73
CA ARG A 168 -6.42 6.38 5.14
C ARG A 168 -7.92 6.32 5.40
N ASN A 169 -8.68 7.29 4.88
CA ASN A 169 -10.14 7.32 5.02
C ASN A 169 -10.80 6.09 4.39
N VAL A 170 -10.41 5.69 3.19
CA VAL A 170 -10.93 4.48 2.53
C VAL A 170 -10.53 3.23 3.30
N VAL A 171 -9.26 3.08 3.71
CA VAL A 171 -8.81 1.91 4.47
C VAL A 171 -9.57 1.78 5.78
N GLN A 172 -9.71 2.88 6.54
CA GLN A 172 -10.47 2.91 7.78
C GLN A 172 -11.94 2.57 7.54
N THR A 173 -12.54 3.13 6.48
CA THR A 173 -13.94 2.87 6.11
C THR A 173 -14.16 1.39 5.82
N LEU A 174 -13.31 0.77 5.01
CA LEU A 174 -13.42 -0.65 4.67
C LEU A 174 -13.21 -1.58 5.88
N LEU A 175 -12.27 -1.24 6.77
CA LEU A 175 -12.07 -1.95 8.03
C LEU A 175 -13.32 -1.90 8.90
N VAL A 176 -13.86 -0.70 9.12
CA VAL A 176 -15.07 -0.50 9.94
C VAL A 176 -16.28 -1.21 9.35
N TRP A 177 -16.52 -1.07 8.04
CA TRP A 177 -17.60 -1.77 7.35
C TRP A 177 -17.51 -3.27 7.56
N SER A 178 -16.30 -3.83 7.59
CA SER A 178 -16.07 -5.28 7.70
C SER A 178 -15.94 -5.79 9.14
N GLY A 179 -16.27 -4.96 10.13
CA GLY A 179 -16.30 -5.32 11.55
C GLY A 179 -14.95 -5.27 12.27
N TYR A 180 -13.91 -4.69 11.66
CA TYR A 180 -12.62 -4.45 12.32
C TYR A 180 -12.64 -3.13 13.09
N ALA A 181 -11.70 -2.97 14.02
CA ALA A 181 -11.54 -1.69 14.71
C ALA A 181 -10.90 -0.67 13.77
N ALA A 182 -11.35 0.59 13.79
CA ALA A 182 -10.70 1.66 13.03
C ALA A 182 -9.19 1.79 13.33
N LEU A 183 -8.79 1.50 14.57
CA LEU A 183 -7.40 1.51 15.02
C LEU A 183 -6.54 0.39 14.41
N ASP A 184 -7.13 -0.60 13.75
CA ASP A 184 -6.38 -1.64 13.04
C ASP A 184 -5.59 -1.08 11.84
N LEU A 185 -5.88 0.15 11.42
CA LEU A 185 -5.06 0.97 10.50
C LEU A 185 -3.63 1.23 11.02
N HIS A 186 -3.42 1.16 12.33
CA HIS A 186 -2.13 1.46 12.97
C HIS A 186 -1.46 0.20 13.55
N ARG A 187 -2.03 -0.98 13.30
CA ARG A 187 -1.44 -2.25 13.76
C ARG A 187 -0.54 -2.80 12.67
N MET A 188 0.76 -2.90 12.95
CA MET A 188 1.72 -3.46 11.98
C MET A 188 1.58 -4.97 11.80
N GLY A 189 0.87 -5.62 12.72
CA GLY A 189 0.77 -7.06 12.79
C GLY A 189 0.56 -7.54 14.22
N SER A 190 0.50 -8.85 14.38
CA SER A 190 0.44 -9.53 15.66
C SER A 190 1.35 -10.76 15.60
N GLY A 191 1.69 -11.34 16.74
CA GLY A 191 2.42 -12.59 16.73
C GLY A 191 2.37 -13.28 18.09
N GLU A 192 2.22 -14.59 18.05
CA GLU A 192 2.22 -15.42 19.24
C GLU A 192 3.26 -16.52 19.08
N TYR A 193 4.11 -16.67 20.09
CA TYR A 193 5.19 -17.64 20.10
C TYR A 193 5.20 -18.40 21.41
N TYR A 194 5.37 -19.70 21.33
CA TYR A 194 5.52 -20.60 22.45
C TYR A 194 6.86 -21.34 22.36
N GLU A 195 7.40 -21.70 23.53
CA GLU A 195 8.60 -22.52 23.61
C GLU A 195 8.31 -23.94 23.10
N ASN A 196 9.13 -24.42 22.15
CA ASN A 196 9.03 -25.78 21.65
C ASN A 196 10.08 -26.66 22.34
N THR A 197 9.61 -27.45 23.31
CA THR A 197 10.43 -28.38 24.10
C THR A 197 10.53 -29.78 23.50
N LYS A 198 10.01 -30.00 22.27
CA LYS A 198 10.01 -31.34 21.67
C LYS A 198 11.44 -31.83 21.38
N PRO A 199 11.75 -33.13 21.57
CA PRO A 199 13.11 -33.66 21.41
C PRO A 199 13.73 -33.46 20.01
N ASN A 200 12.89 -33.37 18.97
CA ASN A 200 13.29 -33.21 17.57
C ASN A 200 12.96 -31.81 17.03
N ALA A 201 12.81 -30.84 17.93
CA ALA A 201 12.51 -29.46 17.58
C ALA A 201 13.77 -28.83 16.95
N GLY A 202 13.72 -28.61 15.64
CA GLY A 202 14.76 -27.92 14.88
C GLY A 202 14.20 -26.70 14.16
N PRO A 203 15.03 -25.73 13.77
CA PRO A 203 14.60 -24.58 12.99
C PRO A 203 13.94 -25.05 11.69
N ARG A 204 12.71 -24.58 11.45
CA ARG A 204 11.96 -24.83 10.22
C ARG A 204 11.95 -23.56 9.36
N ALA A 205 11.91 -23.73 8.05
CA ALA A 205 11.68 -22.60 7.15
C ALA A 205 10.29 -22.00 7.42
N PRO A 206 10.13 -20.66 7.40
CA PRO A 206 8.82 -20.04 7.53
C PRO A 206 7.91 -20.53 6.41
N VAL A 207 6.73 -21.04 6.78
CA VAL A 207 5.70 -21.43 5.83
C VAL A 207 4.73 -20.27 5.68
N TRP A 208 4.71 -19.66 4.50
CA TRP A 208 3.70 -18.67 4.14
C TRP A 208 2.35 -19.37 4.03
N LYS A 209 1.53 -19.25 5.06
CA LYS A 209 0.13 -19.69 5.04
C LYS A 209 -0.75 -18.47 4.88
N ILE A 210 -1.57 -18.47 3.84
CA ILE A 210 -2.67 -17.54 3.74
C ILE A 210 -3.75 -18.10 4.68
N LYS A 211 -4.32 -17.28 5.57
CA LYS A 211 -5.48 -17.74 6.38
C LYS A 211 -6.51 -18.33 5.41
N ASN A 212 -6.94 -19.56 5.67
CA ASN A 212 -7.92 -20.33 4.89
C ASN A 212 -7.46 -20.96 3.56
N SER A 213 -6.15 -21.16 3.32
CA SER A 213 -5.65 -22.04 2.23
C SER A 213 -5.48 -23.49 2.66
#